data_AF-A0A2A3X889-F1
#
_entry.id   AF-A0A2A3X889-F1
#
_cell.length_a   1.000
_cell.length_b   1.000
_cell.length_c   1.000
_cell.angle_alpha   90.00
_cell.angle_beta   90.00
_cell.angle_gamma   90.00
#
_symmetry.space_group_name_H-M   'P 1'
#
loop_
_entity.id
_entity.type
_entity.pdbx_description
1 polymer ?
#
loop_
_entity_poly.entity_id
_entity_poly.type
_entity_poly.pdbx_seq_one_letter_code
_entity_poly.pdbx_strand_id
1 'polypeptide(L)'
;MTTVRMFPDYADTVLWIVFPIDYEDTDLSPDLVSQLDAWEQSYYEALDADFNWKSADAARAFTQTGIDLAGQLANELGEEFTVEFASYEPRAPTYTVQSRRPADNDEACAAFSAIVAELDAEDVRAALLVAEAGPDTEFTAFAPLSGKTFTPGNHVPRAEDVD
;
A
#
# COMPACT_ATOMS: atom_id res chain seq x y z
N MET A 1 15.97 4.30 1.25
CA MET A 1 15.54 3.01 1.81
C MET A 1 14.05 2.98 1.69
N THR A 2 13.52 2.00 0.96
CA THR A 2 12.11 1.95 0.60
C THR A 2 11.37 1.06 1.60
N THR A 3 10.22 1.52 2.07
CA THR A 3 9.35 0.72 2.94
C THR A 3 8.27 0.03 2.12
N VAL A 4 8.20 -1.29 2.23
CA VAL A 4 7.09 -2.11 1.74
C VAL A 4 6.16 -2.35 2.94
N ARG A 5 4.94 -1.83 2.86
CA ARG A 5 3.89 -2.02 3.86
C ARG A 5 3.12 -3.30 3.55
N MET A 6 2.81 -4.06 4.57
CA MET A 6 2.07 -5.31 4.53
C MET A 6 0.84 -5.20 5.43
N PHE A 7 -0.36 -5.30 4.86
CA PHE A 7 -1.63 -5.34 5.60
C PHE A 7 -2.76 -5.84 4.69
N PRO A 8 -3.78 -6.55 5.21
CA PRO A 8 -4.97 -6.92 4.44
C PRO A 8 -5.73 -5.68 3.97
N ASP A 9 -6.17 -5.68 2.72
CA ASP A 9 -7.06 -4.65 2.18
C ASP A 9 -8.00 -5.25 1.12
N TYR A 10 -8.90 -4.46 0.56
CA TYR A 10 -9.76 -4.89 -0.54
C TYR A 10 -9.05 -4.95 -1.91
N ALA A 11 -7.72 -4.84 -1.93
CA ALA A 11 -6.92 -5.08 -3.13
C ALA A 11 -6.67 -6.59 -3.28
N ASP A 12 -6.38 -7.08 -4.48
CA ASP A 12 -6.00 -8.48 -4.72
C ASP A 12 -4.54 -8.77 -4.25
N THR A 13 -4.07 -8.05 -3.23
CA THR A 13 -2.71 -8.07 -2.68
C THR A 13 -2.64 -7.40 -1.31
N VAL A 14 -1.74 -7.88 -0.45
CA VAL A 14 -1.46 -7.27 0.86
C VAL A 14 -0.26 -6.31 0.86
N LEU A 15 0.37 -6.08 -0.31
CA LEU A 15 1.66 -5.39 -0.42
C LEU A 15 1.51 -3.98 -0.99
N TRP A 16 2.16 -3.01 -0.34
CA TRP A 16 2.01 -1.59 -0.64
C TRP A 16 3.33 -0.83 -0.53
N ILE A 17 3.63 0.07 -1.48
CA ILE A 17 4.65 1.12 -1.29
C ILE A 17 3.94 2.47 -1.23
N VAL A 18 3.37 2.89 -2.36
CA VAL A 18 2.43 4.03 -2.46
C VAL A 18 1.05 3.53 -2.85
N PHE A 19 1.00 2.65 -3.85
CA PHE A 19 -0.18 1.94 -4.37
C PHE A 19 -0.09 0.45 -4.02
N PRO A 20 -1.19 -0.32 -4.13
CA PRO A 20 -1.11 -1.77 -4.02
C PRO A 20 -0.23 -2.32 -5.15
N ILE A 21 0.50 -3.40 -4.86
CA ILE A 21 1.42 -4.05 -5.80
C ILE A 21 0.87 -5.43 -6.15
N ASP A 22 0.49 -5.62 -7.41
CA ASP A 22 -0.03 -6.90 -7.90
C ASP A 22 1.05 -7.98 -7.81
N TYR A 23 0.73 -9.16 -7.28
CA TYR A 23 1.74 -10.22 -7.08
C TYR A 23 2.43 -10.64 -8.37
N GLU A 24 1.77 -10.52 -9.53
CA GLU A 24 2.35 -10.83 -10.83
C GLU A 24 3.53 -9.92 -11.21
N ASP A 25 3.61 -8.73 -10.62
CA ASP A 25 4.70 -7.77 -10.84
C ASP A 25 5.82 -7.89 -9.79
N THR A 26 5.70 -8.80 -8.82
CA THR A 26 6.60 -8.86 -7.67
C THR A 26 7.77 -9.83 -7.80
N ASP A 27 7.68 -10.81 -8.72
CA ASP A 27 8.60 -11.95 -8.83
C ASP A 27 8.90 -12.67 -7.48
N LEU A 28 8.02 -12.52 -6.48
CA LEU A 28 8.12 -13.25 -5.22
C LEU A 28 7.96 -14.74 -5.45
N SER A 29 8.50 -15.54 -4.54
CA SER A 29 8.34 -16.99 -4.62
C SER A 29 6.84 -17.35 -4.60
N PRO A 30 6.40 -18.33 -5.43
CA PRO A 30 4.99 -18.74 -5.47
C PRO A 30 4.48 -19.23 -4.10
N ASP A 31 5.36 -19.82 -3.30
CA ASP A 31 5.04 -20.27 -1.95
C ASP A 31 4.79 -19.09 -1.01
N LEU A 32 5.55 -18.00 -1.11
CA LEU A 32 5.30 -16.80 -0.30
C LEU A 32 4.01 -16.11 -0.73
N VAL A 33 3.77 -15.96 -2.03
CA VAL A 33 2.50 -15.39 -2.55
C VAL A 33 1.31 -16.17 -2.03
N SER A 34 1.32 -17.50 -2.14
CA SER A 34 0.24 -18.35 -1.64
C SER A 34 0.04 -18.22 -0.12
N GLN A 35 1.10 -17.98 0.66
CA GLN A 35 0.99 -17.77 2.10
C GLN A 35 0.42 -16.39 2.45
N LEU A 36 0.79 -15.34 1.70
CA LEU A 36 0.23 -13.99 1.87
C LEU A 36 -1.27 -13.97 1.57
N ASP A 37 -1.70 -14.63 0.48
CA ASP A 37 -3.12 -14.81 0.14
C ASP A 37 -3.89 -15.56 1.23
N ALA A 38 -3.35 -16.69 1.69
CA ALA A 38 -3.98 -17.48 2.74
C ALA A 38 -4.08 -16.70 4.05
N TRP A 39 -3.07 -15.88 4.37
CA TRP A 39 -3.06 -15.03 5.55
C TRP A 39 -4.11 -13.92 5.48
N GLU A 40 -4.27 -13.26 4.34
CA GLU A 40 -5.36 -12.30 4.11
C GLU A 40 -6.73 -12.96 4.22
N GLN A 41 -6.93 -14.11 3.58
CA GLN A 41 -8.19 -14.84 3.71
C GLN A 41 -8.49 -15.19 5.18
N SER A 42 -7.47 -15.57 5.95
CA SER A 42 -7.62 -15.84 7.39
C SER A 42 -8.06 -14.63 8.21
N TYR A 43 -7.70 -13.41 7.79
CA TYR A 43 -8.17 -12.18 8.42
C TYR A 43 -9.69 -12.06 8.27
N TYR A 44 -10.21 -12.15 7.05
CA TYR A 44 -11.65 -12.06 6.81
C TYR A 44 -12.43 -13.19 7.49
N GLU A 45 -11.88 -14.40 7.53
CA GLU A 45 -12.47 -15.52 8.25
C GLU A 45 -12.46 -15.35 9.78
N ALA A 46 -11.54 -14.56 10.32
CA ALA A 46 -11.42 -14.30 11.74
C ALA A 46 -12.35 -13.18 12.24
N LEU A 47 -13.02 -12.44 11.35
CA LEU A 47 -13.92 -11.34 11.68
C LEU A 47 -15.41 -11.72 11.66
N ASP A 48 -16.18 -11.15 12.58
CA ASP A 48 -17.64 -11.19 12.54
C ASP A 48 -18.23 -10.21 11.51
N ALA A 49 -19.55 -10.19 11.38
CA ALA A 49 -20.25 -9.36 10.40
C ALA A 49 -20.11 -7.83 10.66
N ASP A 50 -19.69 -7.45 11.87
CA ASP A 50 -19.45 -6.07 12.27
C ASP A 50 -17.95 -5.71 12.21
N PHE A 51 -17.14 -6.56 11.54
CA PHE A 51 -15.69 -6.43 11.41
C PHE A 51 -14.92 -6.45 12.75
N ASN A 52 -15.46 -7.12 13.77
CA ASN A 52 -14.74 -7.35 15.01
C ASN A 52 -14.07 -8.73 15.01
N TRP A 53 -12.93 -8.84 15.68
CA TRP A 53 -12.29 -10.13 15.92
C TRP A 53 -13.24 -11.10 16.65
N LYS A 54 -13.49 -12.28 16.07
CA LYS A 54 -14.30 -13.34 16.69
C LYS A 54 -13.75 -13.80 18.04
N SER A 55 -12.43 -13.72 18.22
CA SER A 55 -11.76 -13.98 19.50
C SER A 55 -10.40 -13.29 19.57
N ALA A 56 -9.92 -13.07 20.80
CA ALA A 56 -8.57 -12.54 21.02
C ALA A 56 -7.47 -13.50 20.53
N ASP A 57 -7.72 -14.81 20.54
CA ASP A 57 -6.76 -15.79 20.05
C ASP A 57 -6.66 -15.77 18.51
N ALA A 58 -7.78 -15.49 17.81
CA ALA A 58 -7.76 -15.29 16.37
C ALA A 58 -6.95 -14.04 15.98
N ALA A 59 -7.13 -12.94 16.71
CA ALA A 59 -6.33 -11.72 16.51
C ALA A 59 -4.83 -11.98 16.69
N ARG A 60 -4.45 -12.68 17.77
CA ARG A 60 -3.04 -13.05 18.04
C ARG A 60 -2.47 -13.97 16.97
N ALA A 61 -3.24 -14.97 16.52
CA ALA A 61 -2.80 -15.89 15.48
C ALA A 61 -2.54 -15.17 14.15
N PHE A 62 -3.44 -14.24 13.77
CA PHE A 62 -3.25 -13.36 12.62
C PHE A 62 -1.99 -12.51 12.75
N THR A 63 -1.81 -11.84 13.90
CA THR A 63 -0.62 -11.00 14.18
C THR A 63 0.67 -11.82 14.08
N GLN A 64 0.71 -12.99 14.71
CA GLN A 64 1.92 -13.82 14.71
C GLN A 64 2.29 -14.29 13.30
N THR A 65 1.30 -14.75 12.54
CA THR A 65 1.51 -15.18 11.15
C THR A 65 1.98 -14.02 10.28
N GLY A 66 1.41 -12.81 10.47
CA GLY A 66 1.85 -11.62 9.75
C GLY A 66 3.29 -11.22 10.06
N ILE A 67 3.72 -11.35 11.33
CA ILE A 67 5.12 -11.11 11.71
C ILE A 67 6.06 -12.08 11.00
N ASP A 68 5.69 -13.37 10.95
CA ASP A 68 6.52 -14.39 10.31
C ASP A 68 6.60 -14.17 8.79
N LEU A 69 5.50 -13.79 8.14
CA LEU A 69 5.47 -13.47 6.71
C LEU A 69 6.24 -12.19 6.38
N ALA A 70 6.15 -11.15 7.21
CA ALA A 70 6.96 -9.95 7.04
C ALA A 70 8.46 -10.26 7.08
N GLY A 71 8.86 -11.20 7.93
CA GLY A 71 10.24 -11.69 7.99
C GLY A 71 10.66 -12.47 6.73
N GLN A 72 9.79 -13.32 6.19
CA GLN A 72 10.04 -14.03 4.93
C GLN A 72 10.17 -13.06 3.76
N LEU A 73 9.24 -12.11 3.64
CA LEU A 73 9.28 -11.05 2.62
C LEU A 73 10.56 -10.24 2.71
N ALA A 74 10.97 -9.83 3.91
CA ALA A 74 12.21 -9.08 4.09
C ALA A 74 13.45 -9.88 3.63
N ASN A 75 13.46 -11.20 3.83
CA ASN A 75 14.56 -12.05 3.35
C ASN A 75 14.56 -12.18 1.82
N GLU A 76 13.40 -12.35 1.18
CA GLU A 76 13.31 -12.36 -0.29
C GLU A 76 13.77 -11.04 -0.91
N LEU A 77 13.43 -9.90 -0.30
CA LEU A 77 13.78 -8.57 -0.83
C LEU A 77 15.21 -8.12 -0.52
N GLY A 78 15.83 -8.62 0.54
CA GLY A 78 17.19 -8.23 0.94
C GLY A 78 17.27 -6.97 1.80
N GLU A 79 18.48 -6.42 1.89
CA GLU A 79 18.80 -5.31 2.81
C GLU A 79 18.36 -3.94 2.26
N GLU A 80 18.00 -3.84 0.99
CA GLU A 80 17.57 -2.61 0.32
C GLU A 80 16.17 -2.14 0.77
N PHE A 81 15.36 -3.08 1.27
CA PHE A 81 13.96 -2.86 1.62
C PHE A 81 13.69 -3.10 3.11
N THR A 82 12.82 -2.27 3.66
CA THR A 82 12.24 -2.49 4.99
C THR A 82 10.79 -2.93 4.82
N VAL A 83 10.40 -4.00 5.49
CA VAL A 83 9.01 -4.44 5.56
C VAL A 83 8.37 -3.90 6.82
N GLU A 84 7.21 -3.25 6.67
CA GLU A 84 6.38 -2.76 7.76
C GLU A 84 5.06 -3.51 7.79
N PHE A 85 4.75 -4.14 8.91
CA PHE A 85 3.48 -4.81 9.17
C PHE A 85 2.72 -4.10 10.30
N ALA A 86 1.52 -3.61 9.99
CA ALA A 86 0.62 -3.05 10.98
C ALA A 86 -0.53 -4.04 11.24
N SER A 87 -0.59 -4.61 12.44
CA SER A 87 -1.69 -5.50 12.82
C SER A 87 -2.96 -4.71 13.13
N TYR A 88 -4.11 -5.26 12.77
CA TYR A 88 -5.43 -4.79 13.20
C TYR A 88 -5.83 -5.28 14.61
N GLU A 89 -4.94 -6.01 15.30
CA GLU A 89 -5.11 -6.34 16.72
C GLU A 89 -5.06 -5.05 17.56
N PRO A 90 -6.03 -4.82 18.47
CA PRO A 90 -6.07 -3.61 19.29
C PRO A 90 -4.77 -3.40 20.10
N ARG A 91 -4.14 -2.24 19.92
CA ARG A 91 -2.89 -1.84 20.59
C ARG A 91 -1.65 -2.67 20.20
N ALA A 92 -1.72 -3.48 19.15
CA ALA A 92 -0.52 -4.10 18.61
C ALA A 92 0.42 -3.01 18.06
N PRO A 93 1.73 -3.08 18.34
CA PRO A 93 2.68 -2.17 17.73
C PRO A 93 2.83 -2.50 16.24
N THR A 94 3.18 -1.49 15.44
CA THR A 94 3.71 -1.72 14.10
C THR A 94 5.00 -2.54 14.21
N TYR A 95 5.08 -3.62 13.46
CA TYR A 95 6.27 -4.45 13.33
C TYR A 95 7.06 -4.00 12.11
N THR A 96 8.36 -3.78 12.28
CA THR A 96 9.24 -3.37 11.19
C THR A 96 10.42 -4.32 11.16
N VAL A 97 10.71 -4.88 9.99
CA VAL A 97 11.80 -5.84 9.80
C VAL A 97 12.55 -5.53 8.50
N GLN A 98 13.85 -5.76 8.54
CA GLN A 98 14.77 -5.59 7.42
C GLN A 98 15.72 -6.78 7.43
N SER A 99 16.03 -7.34 6.27
CA SER A 99 17.09 -8.35 6.19
C SER A 99 18.45 -7.73 6.52
N ARG A 100 19.35 -8.56 7.05
CA ARG A 100 20.76 -8.19 7.31
C ARG A 100 21.71 -8.79 6.26
N ARG A 101 21.14 -9.26 5.15
CA ARG A 101 21.82 -10.00 4.09
C ARG A 101 21.27 -9.53 2.75
N PRO A 102 22.02 -9.76 1.65
CA PRO A 102 21.46 -9.67 0.31
C PRO A 102 20.18 -10.50 0.16
N ALA A 103 19.39 -10.15 -0.85
CA ALA A 103 18.17 -10.83 -1.22
C ALA A 103 18.39 -12.34 -1.37
N ASP A 104 17.48 -13.13 -0.78
CA ASP A 104 17.39 -14.56 -1.07
C ASP A 104 16.72 -14.81 -2.44
N ASN A 105 16.03 -13.79 -2.99
CA ASN A 105 15.39 -13.77 -4.31
C ASN A 105 15.80 -12.50 -5.07
N ASP A 106 16.83 -12.61 -5.92
CA ASP A 106 17.37 -11.49 -6.69
C ASP A 106 16.33 -10.93 -7.68
N GLU A 107 15.48 -11.78 -8.25
CA GLU A 107 14.40 -11.39 -9.15
C GLU A 107 13.36 -10.51 -8.45
N ALA A 108 12.90 -10.91 -7.26
CA ALA A 108 11.98 -10.09 -6.47
C ALA A 108 12.60 -8.74 -6.08
N CYS A 109 13.85 -8.74 -5.61
CA CYS A 109 14.55 -7.49 -5.29
C CYS A 109 14.63 -6.55 -6.52
N ALA A 110 14.92 -7.11 -7.70
CA ALA A 110 14.96 -6.35 -8.94
C ALA A 110 13.57 -5.81 -9.35
N ALA A 111 12.52 -6.61 -9.22
CA ALA A 111 11.14 -6.21 -9.53
C ALA A 111 10.67 -5.05 -8.63
N PHE A 112 10.86 -5.16 -7.31
CA PHE A 112 10.56 -4.08 -6.38
C PHE A 112 11.39 -2.83 -6.64
N SER A 113 12.66 -2.99 -6.99
CA SER A 113 13.53 -1.85 -7.36
C SER A 113 13.04 -1.14 -8.61
N ALA A 114 12.54 -1.89 -9.60
CA ALA A 114 11.96 -1.33 -10.82
C ALA A 114 10.66 -0.55 -10.53
N ILE A 115 9.79 -1.09 -9.68
CA ILE A 115 8.56 -0.41 -9.22
C ILE A 115 8.92 0.91 -8.54
N VAL A 116 9.88 0.91 -7.62
CA VAL A 116 10.34 2.14 -6.94
C VAL A 116 10.89 3.15 -7.93
N ALA A 117 11.70 2.71 -8.88
CA ALA A 117 12.28 3.60 -9.89
C ALA A 117 11.21 4.25 -10.79
N GLU A 118 10.15 3.53 -11.15
CA GLU A 118 9.03 4.10 -11.92
C GLU A 118 8.24 5.12 -11.08
N LEU A 119 7.98 4.83 -9.80
CA LEU A 119 7.32 5.76 -8.88
C LEU A 119 8.12 7.06 -8.71
N ASP A 120 9.44 6.95 -8.49
CA ASP A 120 10.33 8.10 -8.39
C ASP A 120 10.33 8.92 -9.71
N ALA A 121 10.30 8.24 -10.87
CA ALA A 121 10.24 8.89 -12.17
C ALA A 121 8.88 9.58 -12.42
N GLU A 122 7.77 9.03 -11.94
CA GLU A 122 6.46 9.66 -11.96
C GLU A 122 6.41 10.92 -11.09
N ASP A 123 6.93 10.85 -9.86
CA ASP A 123 7.00 12.01 -8.96
C ASP A 123 7.83 13.15 -9.55
N VAL A 124 8.97 12.83 -10.19
CA VAL A 124 9.78 13.82 -10.90
C VAL A 124 9.00 14.44 -12.07
N ARG A 125 8.28 13.62 -12.86
CA ARG A 125 7.44 14.13 -13.96
C ARG A 125 6.33 15.05 -13.45
N ALA A 126 5.64 14.66 -12.38
CA ALA A 126 4.59 15.46 -11.77
C ALA A 126 5.13 16.80 -11.24
N ALA A 127 6.28 16.78 -10.54
CA ALA A 127 6.93 17.98 -10.04
C ALA A 127 7.36 18.93 -11.17
N LEU A 128 7.88 18.41 -12.28
CA LEU A 128 8.24 19.20 -13.46
C LEU A 128 7.01 19.86 -14.10
N LEU A 129 5.91 19.12 -14.25
CA LEU A 129 4.65 19.68 -14.77
C LEU A 129 4.14 20.83 -13.89
N VAL A 130 4.16 20.66 -12.56
CA VAL A 130 3.78 21.72 -11.62
C VAL A 130 4.70 22.93 -11.73
N ALA A 131 6.02 22.71 -11.85
CA ALA A 131 7.00 23.79 -11.99
C ALA A 131 6.86 24.55 -13.32
N GLU A 132 6.63 23.86 -14.44
CA GLU A 132 6.43 24.45 -15.76
C GLU A 132 5.13 25.26 -15.83
N ALA A 133 4.07 24.78 -15.19
CA ALA A 133 2.80 25.48 -15.16
C ALA A 133 2.90 26.81 -14.36
N GLY A 134 3.82 26.91 -13.40
CA GLY A 134 4.04 28.12 -12.62
C GLY A 134 2.94 28.41 -11.59
N PRO A 135 3.15 29.42 -10.72
CA PRO A 135 2.30 29.66 -9.54
C PRO A 135 0.87 30.11 -9.87
N ASP A 136 0.63 30.61 -11.09
CA ASP A 136 -0.67 31.12 -11.55
C ASP A 136 -1.47 30.08 -12.35
N THR A 137 -0.99 28.82 -12.42
CA THR A 137 -1.73 27.78 -13.12
C THR A 137 -3.01 27.38 -12.38
N GLU A 138 -4.10 27.43 -13.12
CA GLU A 138 -5.42 27.05 -12.66
C GLU A 138 -5.59 25.53 -12.79
N PHE A 139 -5.48 24.81 -11.67
CA PHE A 139 -5.76 23.38 -11.63
C PHE A 139 -7.26 23.13 -11.75
N THR A 140 -7.63 22.09 -12.48
CA THR A 140 -9.04 21.77 -12.72
C THR A 140 -9.28 20.28 -12.49
N ALA A 141 -10.30 19.95 -11.70
CA ALA A 141 -10.76 18.58 -11.50
C ALA A 141 -11.73 18.18 -12.62
N PHE A 142 -11.50 17.03 -13.24
CA PHE A 142 -12.37 16.49 -14.29
C PHE A 142 -13.08 15.23 -13.79
N ALA A 143 -14.40 15.19 -13.94
CA ALA A 143 -15.26 14.07 -13.54
C ALA A 143 -15.67 13.26 -14.78
N PRO A 144 -14.91 12.22 -15.18
CA PRO A 144 -15.03 11.56 -16.48
C PRO A 144 -16.41 10.96 -16.75
N LEU A 145 -17.06 10.40 -15.73
CA LEU A 145 -18.39 9.77 -15.86
C LEU A 145 -19.50 10.77 -16.17
N SER A 146 -19.32 12.05 -15.81
CA SER A 146 -20.31 13.11 -16.05
C SER A 146 -19.87 14.14 -17.09
N GLY A 147 -18.59 14.09 -17.51
CA GLY A 147 -17.96 15.10 -18.35
C GLY A 147 -17.82 16.48 -17.69
N LYS A 148 -18.11 16.60 -16.39
CA LYS A 148 -18.06 17.87 -15.67
C LYS A 148 -16.63 18.22 -15.28
N THR A 149 -16.36 19.51 -15.28
CA THR A 149 -15.07 20.08 -14.99
C THR A 149 -15.27 21.10 -13.86
N PHE A 150 -14.48 21.00 -12.79
CA PHE A 150 -14.56 21.86 -11.61
C PHE A 150 -13.23 22.56 -11.39
N THR A 151 -13.27 23.87 -11.25
CA THR A 151 -12.10 24.69 -10.98
C THR A 151 -12.14 25.17 -9.52
N PRO A 152 -11.23 24.69 -8.65
CA PRO A 152 -11.17 25.13 -7.26
C PRO A 152 -10.84 26.64 -7.21
N GLY A 153 -11.77 27.45 -6.69
CA GLY A 153 -11.59 28.91 -6.56
C GLY A 153 -12.73 29.77 -7.10
N ASN A 154 -13.66 29.21 -7.88
CA ASN A 154 -14.81 29.95 -8.44
C ASN A 154 -16.15 29.69 -7.72
N HIS A 155 -16.12 29.28 -6.45
CA HIS A 155 -17.31 29.23 -5.60
C HIS A 155 -17.16 30.20 -4.42
N VAL A 156 -17.47 31.48 -4.66
CA VAL A 156 -18.13 32.26 -3.61
C VAL A 156 -19.60 31.85 -3.69
N PRO A 157 -20.16 31.08 -2.74
CA PRO A 157 -21.60 30.95 -2.68
C PRO A 157 -22.14 32.37 -2.41
N ARG A 158 -22.82 32.94 -3.40
CA ARG A 158 -23.53 34.19 -3.20
C ARG A 158 -24.62 33.90 -2.18
N ALA A 159 -24.53 34.57 -1.03
CA ALA A 159 -25.51 34.51 0.04
C ALA A 159 -26.80 35.22 -0.38
N GLU A 160 -27.52 34.68 -1.37
CA GLU A 160 -28.87 35.10 -1.73
C GLU A 160 -29.59 33.88 -2.30
N ASP A 161 -30.19 33.10 -1.40
CA ASP A 161 -31.48 32.42 -1.60
C ASP A 161 -32.02 32.11 -0.20
N VAL A 162 -32.30 33.20 0.54
CA VAL A 162 -33.33 33.21 1.57
C VAL A 162 -34.60 33.59 0.84
N ASP A 163 -35.52 32.65 0.73
CA ASP A 163 -36.94 32.86 1.04
C ASP A 163 -37.59 31.53 1.44
#